data_AF-A0A531JHG0-F1
#
_entry.id   AF-A0A531JHG0-F1
#
_cell.length_a   1.000
_cell.length_b   1.000
_cell.length_c   1.000
_cell.angle_alpha   90.00
_cell.angle_beta   90.00
_cell.angle_gamma   90.00
#
_symmetry.space_group_name_H-M   'P 1'
#
loop_
_entity.id
_entity.type
_entity.pdbx_description
1 polymer ?
#
loop_
_entity_poly.entity_id
_entity_poly.type
_entity_poly.pdbx_seq_one_letter_code
_entity_poly.pdbx_strand_id
1 'polypeptide(L)'
;IDAFSRIVRLGEGLTANGRLGQPAMDRAVEALKICGDKLRSRKIRKARLIATEACRTAANGAEFLDRVEREAGLKLEIIDRQTEARLAVSGCGSLVDRDTQGVVLFDIGG
;
A
#
# COMPACT_ATOMS: atom_id res chain seq x y z
N ILE A 1 -4.53 -18.94 -2.46
CA ILE A 1 -4.11 -17.56 -2.19
C ILE A 1 -5.08 -16.66 -2.95
N ASP A 2 -5.85 -15.82 -2.25
CA ASP A 2 -6.74 -14.83 -2.89
C ASP A 2 -5.93 -13.53 -3.02
N ALA A 3 -5.81 -13.01 -4.24
CA ALA A 3 -5.14 -11.75 -4.53
C ALA A 3 -6.14 -10.79 -5.17
N PHE A 4 -6.15 -9.54 -4.70
CA PHE A 4 -6.94 -8.47 -5.28
C PHE A 4 -6.00 -7.32 -5.62
N SER A 5 -6.07 -6.84 -6.85
CA SER A 5 -5.31 -5.68 -7.31
C SER A 5 -6.19 -4.80 -8.17
N ARG A 6 -6.07 -3.48 -8.01
CA ARG A 6 -6.77 -2.49 -8.81
C ARG A 6 -5.89 -1.27 -9.02
N ILE A 7 -5.74 -0.85 -10.28
CA ILE A 7 -4.98 0.34 -10.64
C ILE A 7 -5.84 1.57 -10.29
N VAL A 8 -5.46 2.30 -9.25
CA VAL A 8 -6.17 3.52 -8.80
C VAL A 8 -5.45 4.82 -9.11
N ARG A 9 -4.14 4.74 -9.43
CA ARG A 9 -3.26 5.89 -9.72
C ARG A 9 -3.30 6.95 -8.62
N LEU A 10 -3.11 6.54 -7.37
CA LEU A 10 -3.24 7.45 -6.21
C LEU A 10 -2.28 8.66 -6.29
N GLY A 11 -1.07 8.45 -6.79
CA GLY A 11 -0.06 9.50 -6.95
C GLY A 11 -0.21 10.38 -8.20
N GLU A 12 -1.30 10.26 -8.98
CA GLU A 12 -1.46 11.08 -10.18
C GLU A 12 -1.54 12.58 -9.82
N GLY A 13 -0.72 13.40 -10.47
CA GLY A 13 -0.63 14.84 -10.18
C GLY A 13 0.10 15.20 -8.88
N LEU A 14 0.59 14.22 -8.10
CA LEU A 14 1.25 14.46 -6.82
C LEU A 14 2.54 15.27 -6.99
N THR A 15 3.39 14.92 -7.95
CA THR A 15 4.65 15.64 -8.20
C THR A 15 4.45 17.11 -8.53
N ALA A 16 3.34 17.44 -9.20
CA ALA A 16 3.01 18.81 -9.58
C ALA A 16 2.34 19.60 -8.44
N ASN A 17 1.45 18.96 -7.69
CA ASN A 17 0.54 19.65 -6.77
C ASN A 17 0.92 19.47 -5.29
N GLY A 18 1.83 18.55 -4.96
CA GLY A 18 2.20 18.18 -3.59
C GLY A 18 1.09 17.52 -2.77
N ARG A 19 -0.05 17.19 -3.41
CA ARG A 19 -1.26 16.66 -2.77
C ARG A 19 -1.90 15.55 -3.61
N LEU A 20 -2.56 14.62 -2.94
CA LEU A 20 -3.41 13.60 -3.58
C LEU A 20 -4.66 14.28 -4.16
N GLY A 21 -4.93 14.02 -5.44
CA GLY A 21 -6.12 14.52 -6.11
C GLY A 21 -7.40 13.84 -5.59
N GLN A 22 -8.48 14.61 -5.46
CA GLN A 22 -9.77 14.09 -5.00
C GLN A 22 -10.26 12.88 -5.83
N PRO A 23 -10.24 12.90 -7.17
CA PRO A 23 -10.66 11.75 -7.97
C PRO A 23 -9.82 10.50 -7.72
N ALA A 24 -8.52 10.65 -7.46
CA ALA A 24 -7.62 9.54 -7.18
C ALA A 24 -7.90 8.93 -5.80
N MET A 25 -8.13 9.77 -4.78
CA MET A 25 -8.54 9.33 -3.45
C MET A 25 -9.88 8.59 -3.49
N ASP A 26 -10.87 9.08 -4.22
CA ASP A 26 -12.19 8.44 -4.35
C ASP A 26 -12.05 7.02 -4.93
N ARG A 27 -11.32 6.86 -6.03
CA ARG A 27 -11.07 5.53 -6.64
C ARG A 27 -10.33 4.58 -5.69
N ALA A 28 -9.39 5.11 -4.91
CA ALA A 28 -8.63 4.33 -3.94
C ALA A 28 -9.49 3.88 -2.77
N VAL A 29 -10.32 4.76 -2.18
CA VAL A 29 -11.25 4.42 -1.11
C VAL A 29 -12.24 3.35 -1.55
N GLU A 30 -12.81 3.47 -2.76
CA GLU A 30 -13.70 2.44 -3.30
C GLU A 30 -13.00 1.09 -3.50
N ALA A 31 -11.67 1.08 -3.67
CA ALA A 31 -10.92 -0.17 -3.87
C ALA A 31 -10.71 -0.85 -2.51
N LEU A 32 -10.41 -0.02 -1.53
CA LEU A 32 -10.16 -0.41 -0.16
C LEU A 32 -11.44 -0.88 0.54
N LYS A 33 -12.62 -0.37 0.17
CA LYS A 33 -13.92 -0.92 0.64
C LYS A 33 -14.07 -2.40 0.28
N ILE A 34 -13.74 -2.78 -0.96
CA ILE A 34 -13.76 -4.19 -1.41
C ILE A 34 -12.76 -5.03 -0.59
N CYS A 35 -11.55 -4.51 -0.36
CA CYS A 35 -10.58 -5.18 0.52
C CYS A 35 -11.12 -5.34 1.95
N GLY A 36 -11.76 -4.30 2.49
CA GLY A 36 -12.37 -4.32 3.82
C GLY A 36 -13.43 -5.39 3.98
N ASP A 37 -14.32 -5.55 3.00
CA ASP A 37 -15.34 -6.61 3.01
C ASP A 37 -14.72 -8.01 2.97
N LYS A 38 -13.68 -8.20 2.15
CA LYS A 38 -12.93 -9.46 2.09
C LYS A 38 -12.22 -9.78 3.41
N LEU A 39 -11.71 -8.78 4.11
CA LEU A 39 -11.03 -8.97 5.40
C LEU A 39 -12.04 -9.27 6.51
N ARG A 40 -13.18 -8.56 6.54
CA ARG A 40 -14.27 -8.78 7.52
C ARG A 40 -14.91 -10.16 7.43
N SER A 41 -15.04 -10.71 6.22
CA SER A 41 -15.61 -12.05 6.01
C SER A 41 -14.71 -13.20 6.49
N ARG A 42 -13.50 -12.92 7.02
CA ARG A 42 -12.51 -13.92 7.41
C ARG A 42 -12.09 -13.80 8.87
N LYS A 43 -11.79 -14.93 9.52
CA LYS A 43 -11.18 -14.94 10.85
C LYS A 43 -9.68 -14.63 10.76
N ILE A 44 -9.34 -13.34 10.79
CA ILE A 44 -7.96 -12.86 10.69
C ILE A 44 -7.36 -12.70 12.09
N ARG A 45 -6.25 -13.39 12.36
CA ARG A 45 -5.52 -13.27 13.63
C ARG A 45 -4.61 -12.03 13.70
N LYS A 46 -3.98 -11.69 12.57
CA LYS A 46 -3.08 -10.55 12.43
C LYS A 46 -3.21 -9.97 11.03
N ALA A 47 -3.30 -8.65 10.95
CA ALA A 47 -3.22 -7.90 9.70
C ALA A 47 -2.25 -6.74 9.89
N ARG A 48 -1.51 -6.42 8.84
CA ARG A 48 -0.71 -5.20 8.72
C ARG A 48 -1.08 -4.56 7.40
N LEU A 49 -1.58 -3.33 7.46
CA LEU A 49 -2.09 -2.60 6.31
C LEU A 49 -1.18 -1.39 6.10
N ILE A 50 -0.52 -1.32 4.96
CA ILE A 50 0.56 -0.35 4.72
C ILE A 50 0.22 0.59 3.58
N ALA A 51 0.69 1.83 3.68
CA ALA A 51 0.72 2.84 2.63
C ALA A 51 2.18 3.29 2.41
N THR A 52 2.54 3.57 1.16
CA THR A 52 3.92 3.83 0.75
C THR A 52 4.09 5.24 0.16
N GLU A 53 4.93 5.41 -0.87
CA GLU A 53 5.46 6.70 -1.35
C GLU A 53 4.38 7.77 -1.58
N ALA A 54 3.27 7.47 -2.27
CA ALA A 54 2.25 8.48 -2.55
C ALA A 54 1.66 9.10 -1.27
N CYS A 55 1.32 8.28 -0.27
CA CYS A 55 0.80 8.77 1.01
C CYS A 55 1.90 9.41 1.87
N ARG A 56 3.13 8.91 1.79
CA ARG A 56 4.29 9.44 2.51
C ARG A 56 4.67 10.84 2.05
N THR A 57 4.57 11.11 0.74
CA THR A 57 5.04 12.35 0.12
C THR A 57 3.95 13.41 0.03
N ALA A 58 2.68 13.02 -0.04
CA ALA A 58 1.58 13.98 -0.11
C ALA A 58 1.35 14.74 1.20
N ALA A 59 1.17 16.06 1.10
CA ALA A 59 0.84 16.91 2.24
C ALA A 59 -0.50 16.55 2.91
N ASN A 60 -1.39 15.83 2.21
CA ASN A 60 -2.65 15.30 2.72
C ASN A 60 -2.68 13.77 2.80
N GLY A 61 -1.52 13.12 2.91
CA GLY A 61 -1.46 11.66 3.09
C GLY A 61 -2.19 11.17 4.35
N ALA A 62 -2.01 11.85 5.48
CA ALA A 62 -2.69 11.51 6.73
C ALA A 62 -4.23 11.65 6.63
N GLU A 63 -4.69 12.72 5.98
CA GLU A 63 -6.13 12.94 5.72
C GLU A 63 -6.74 11.79 4.89
N PHE A 64 -6.01 11.32 3.87
CA PHE A 64 -6.43 10.16 3.09
C PHE A 64 -6.51 8.89 3.95
N LEU A 65 -5.54 8.66 4.85
CA LEU A 65 -5.56 7.51 5.75
C LEU A 65 -6.77 7.55 6.71
N ASP A 66 -7.05 8.70 7.32
CA ASP A 66 -8.22 8.88 8.20
C ASP A 66 -9.53 8.62 7.45
N ARG A 67 -9.59 9.05 6.18
CA ARG A 67 -10.73 8.78 5.31
C ARG A 67 -10.89 7.28 5.03
N VAL A 68 -9.80 6.57 4.74
CA VAL A 68 -9.83 5.12 4.54
C VAL A 68 -10.29 4.39 5.81
N GLU A 69 -9.81 4.78 6.99
CA GLU A 69 -10.24 4.17 8.24
C GLU A 69 -11.75 4.37 8.44
N ARG A 70 -12.25 5.59 8.24
CA ARG A 70 -13.68 5.91 8.39
C ARG A 70 -14.57 5.20 7.37
N GLU A 71 -14.17 5.15 6.10
CA GLU A 71 -15.04 4.69 5.02
C GLU A 71 -14.87 3.21 4.63
N ALA A 72 -13.67 2.65 4.79
CA ALA A 72 -13.37 1.25 4.48
C ALA A 72 -13.21 0.38 5.74
N GLY A 73 -13.06 0.99 6.92
CA GLY A 73 -12.76 0.28 8.17
C GLY A 73 -11.32 -0.27 8.20
N LEU A 74 -10.41 0.33 7.43
CA LEU A 74 -9.04 -0.12 7.29
C LEU A 74 -8.07 0.90 7.88
N LYS A 75 -7.42 0.52 8.98
CA LYS A 75 -6.39 1.33 9.61
C LYS A 75 -5.03 1.06 8.95
N LEU A 76 -4.65 1.96 8.05
CA LEU A 76 -3.38 1.93 7.34
C LEU A 76 -2.28 2.65 8.16
N GLU A 77 -1.03 2.22 7.99
CA GLU A 77 0.15 2.96 8.45
C GLU A 77 1.02 3.37 7.26
N ILE A 78 1.58 4.58 7.29
CA ILE A 78 2.63 4.97 6.34
C ILE A 78 3.95 4.40 6.84
N ILE A 79 4.61 3.60 6.00
CA ILE A 79 5.93 3.05 6.31
C ILE A 79 7.03 3.88 5.64
N ASP A 80 8.23 3.86 6.22
CA ASP A 80 9.41 4.46 5.61
C ASP A 80 10.00 3.59 4.49
N ARG A 81 10.91 4.17 3.70
CA ARG A 81 11.57 3.49 2.57
C ARG A 81 12.36 2.26 3.01
N GLN A 82 12.98 2.30 4.19
CA GLN A 82 13.77 1.20 4.71
C GLN A 82 12.89 0.00 5.06
N THR A 83 11.75 0.25 5.68
CA THR A 83 10.75 -0.77 6.03
C THR A 83 10.12 -1.35 4.76
N GLU A 84 9.77 -0.50 3.79
CA GLU A 84 9.27 -0.91 2.48
C GLU A 84 10.26 -1.85 1.78
N ALA A 85 11.53 -1.46 1.67
CA ALA A 85 12.58 -2.29 1.08
C ALA A 85 12.78 -3.62 1.83
N ARG A 86 12.78 -3.61 3.17
CA ARG A 86 12.89 -4.83 3.99
C ARG A 86 11.72 -5.79 3.74
N LEU A 87 10.50 -5.27 3.61
CA LEU A 87 9.32 -6.08 3.33
C LEU A 87 9.35 -6.65 1.91
N ALA A 88 9.77 -5.86 0.92
CA ALA A 88 9.95 -6.33 -0.46
C ALA A 88 10.95 -7.50 -0.53
N VAL A 89 12.13 -7.35 0.09
CA VAL A 89 13.14 -8.42 0.17
C VAL A 89 12.59 -9.66 0.88
N SER A 90 11.89 -9.47 2.00
CA SER A 90 11.30 -10.60 2.75
C SER A 90 10.25 -11.36 1.93
N GLY A 91 9.50 -10.67 1.08
CA GLY A 91 8.54 -11.28 0.15
C GLY A 91 9.17 -12.13 -0.95
N CYS A 92 10.40 -11.83 -1.34
CA CYS A 92 11.16 -12.57 -2.34
C CYS A 92 11.94 -13.76 -1.75
N GLY A 93 11.95 -13.97 -0.43
CA GLY A 93 12.81 -14.97 0.21
C GLY A 93 12.62 -16.41 -0.29
N SER A 94 11.41 -16.77 -0.75
CA SER A 94 11.14 -18.09 -1.34
C SER A 94 11.65 -18.25 -2.78
N LEU A 95 12.13 -17.18 -3.41
CA LEU A 95 12.64 -17.16 -4.78
C LEU A 95 14.18 -17.25 -4.85
N VAL A 96 14.85 -17.27 -3.69
CA VAL A 96 16.31 -17.25 -3.58
C VAL A 96 16.78 -18.61 -3.09
N ASP A 97 17.61 -19.27 -3.90
CA ASP A 97 18.24 -20.54 -3.50
C ASP A 97 19.21 -20.33 -2.34
N ARG A 98 19.32 -21.34 -1.46
CA ARG A 98 20.17 -21.26 -0.26
C ARG A 98 21.65 -21.04 -0.57
N ASP A 99 22.11 -21.51 -1.73
CA ASP A 99 23.51 -21.41 -2.16
C ASP A 99 23.80 -20.10 -2.94
N THR A 100 22.80 -19.22 -3.07
CA THR A 100 22.95 -17.93 -3.75
C THR A 100 23.88 -17.01 -2.94
N GLN A 101 25.02 -16.62 -3.52
CA GLN A 101 26.02 -15.81 -2.83
C GLN A 101 25.65 -14.32 -2.73
N GLY A 102 24.71 -13.85 -3.56
CA GLY A 102 24.26 -12.46 -3.53
C GLY A 102 23.01 -12.25 -4.37
N VAL A 103 22.16 -11.32 -3.93
CA VAL A 103 20.92 -10.94 -4.61
C VAL A 103 20.87 -9.42 -4.70
N VAL A 104 20.50 -8.92 -5.88
CA VAL A 104 20.13 -7.52 -6.08
C VAL A 104 18.65 -7.48 -6.41
N LEU A 105 17.88 -6.72 -5.63
CA LEU A 105 16.45 -6.53 -5.83
C LEU A 105 16.20 -5.10 -6.29
N PHE A 106 15.42 -4.94 -7.36
CA PHE A 106 14.88 -3.67 -7.79
C PHE A 106 13.36 -3.70 -7.62
N ASP A 107 12.82 -2.75 -6.87
CA ASP A 107 11.39 -2.47 -6.82
C ASP A 107 11.18 -1.07 -7.39
N ILE A 108 10.56 -1.01 -8.57
CA ILE A 108 10.33 0.23 -9.31
C ILE A 108 8.83 0.53 -9.24
N GLY A 109 8.49 1.40 -8.30
CA GLY A 109 7.14 1.94 -8.15
C GLY A 109 6.76 2.94 -9.25
N GLY A 110 5.55 3.50 -9.11
CA GLY A 110 5.02 4.55 -9.98
C GLY A 110 5.39 5.96 -9.55
#